data_AF-A0A821L2A8-F1
#
_entry.id   AF-A0A821L2A8-F1
#
_cell.length_a   1.000
_cell.length_b   1.000
_cell.length_c   1.000
_cell.angle_alpha   90.00
_cell.angle_beta   90.00
_cell.angle_gamma   90.00
#
_symmetry.space_group_name_H-M   'P 1'
#
loop_
_entity.id
_entity.type
_entity.pdbx_description
1 polymer ?
#
loop_
_entity_poly.entity_id
_entity_poly.type
_entity_poly.pdbx_seq_one_letter_code
_entity_poly.pdbx_strand_id
1 'polypeptide(L)'
;PSDIDKLQTRLSDDKNALSTIWKRINDKRLPPIPKSVLSNYFDVLLDYYESVTSNKILLNQIGKNLLHLLQLVNNEQIKTNIINRLKQYHITLSEQIENDKFYQVDLSFILFLKLIAHLYPTSDFSHPITTPAITLLVQAINHSSLKSLNSCRQALFLIDLVKQWISKSHRYVPEVIVLLIKLIQLACPIEKSQYFISFSSKQIGNNQLLVLNKNNDLSNSTQLTIFDTNDLDDNNDEHRALILQTCLNHLTDFLKIYQSLSAIVEIAEPFKSFLITIADTSKCSHILSQCREIVTLIDTIQTTCLTNRKHLEQGKEQAKMLKLFEPRFGPVYEGKKNNRLPKEYAERLHIRQKYKRELKSATRTLVLDNQFIAREELKQQMEKDAQRKRKVKDIHAQLSMQEGEYRKLQKTK
;
A
#
# COMPACT_ATOMS: atom_id res chain seq x y z
N PRO A 1 30.80 -19.44 26.26
CA PRO A 1 31.97 -19.45 25.35
C PRO A 1 32.55 -20.86 25.11
N SER A 2 32.57 -21.75 26.10
CA SER A 2 33.16 -23.11 25.96
C SER A 2 32.29 -24.17 25.25
N ASP A 3 31.00 -23.93 25.09
CA ASP A 3 30.07 -24.89 24.45
C ASP A 3 29.82 -24.59 22.97
N ILE A 4 30.27 -23.43 22.47
CA ILE A 4 30.02 -22.96 21.10
C ILE A 4 31.09 -23.50 20.14
N ASP A 5 32.36 -23.53 20.56
CA ASP A 5 33.45 -24.16 19.78
C ASP A 5 33.34 -25.70 19.76
N LYS A 6 32.68 -26.27 20.78
CA LYS A 6 32.31 -27.69 20.84
C LYS A 6 31.10 -28.04 19.95
N LEU A 7 30.33 -27.04 19.50
CA LEU A 7 29.21 -27.23 18.57
C LEU A 7 29.71 -27.20 17.11
N GLN A 8 30.69 -26.36 16.79
CA GLN A 8 31.32 -26.36 15.46
C GLN A 8 32.10 -27.64 15.15
N THR A 9 32.74 -28.24 16.17
CA THR A 9 33.50 -29.50 16.03
C THR A 9 32.65 -30.76 16.07
N ARG A 10 31.36 -30.67 16.43
CA ARG A 10 30.41 -31.80 16.47
C ARG A 10 29.47 -31.89 15.25
N LEU A 11 29.60 -30.95 14.31
CA LEU A 11 28.89 -30.95 13.02
C LEU A 11 29.20 -32.17 12.13
N SER A 12 30.21 -32.98 12.48
CA SER A 12 30.51 -34.24 11.78
C SER A 12 29.68 -35.44 12.26
N ASP A 13 29.02 -35.36 13.42
CA ASP A 13 28.32 -36.50 14.08
C ASP A 13 26.77 -36.36 14.04
N ASP A 14 26.26 -35.70 13.01
CA ASP A 14 25.28 -34.61 13.08
C ASP A 14 23.76 -34.95 13.17
N LYS A 15 23.36 -36.13 13.66
CA LYS A 15 21.92 -36.46 13.86
C LYS A 15 21.45 -36.37 15.31
N ASN A 16 22.35 -36.62 16.25
CA ASN A 16 22.00 -36.75 17.67
C ASN A 16 22.05 -35.40 18.41
N ALA A 17 22.94 -34.49 18.04
CA ALA A 17 23.07 -33.19 18.69
C ALA A 17 21.86 -32.27 18.40
N LEU A 18 21.48 -32.11 17.12
CA LEU A 18 20.31 -31.33 16.70
C LEU A 18 19.00 -31.87 17.31
N SER A 19 18.85 -33.19 17.40
CA SER A 19 17.67 -33.80 18.02
C SER A 19 17.62 -33.62 19.55
N THR A 20 18.76 -33.60 20.24
CA THR A 20 18.79 -33.33 21.70
C THR A 20 18.49 -31.87 22.05
N ILE A 21 18.95 -30.91 21.26
CA ILE A 21 18.64 -29.49 21.46
C ILE A 21 17.16 -29.22 21.15
N TRP A 22 16.63 -29.82 20.08
CA TRP A 22 15.21 -29.71 19.77
C TRP A 22 14.30 -30.36 20.84
N LYS A 23 14.73 -31.49 21.44
CA LYS A 23 14.06 -32.09 22.60
C LYS A 23 14.04 -31.14 23.81
N ARG A 24 15.18 -30.48 24.12
CA ARG A 24 15.23 -29.46 25.18
C ARG A 24 14.34 -28.24 24.91
N ILE A 25 14.18 -27.84 23.65
CA ILE A 25 13.34 -26.68 23.27
C ILE A 25 11.85 -27.01 23.41
N ASN A 26 11.46 -28.26 23.17
CA ASN A 26 10.07 -28.71 23.33
C ASN A 26 9.71 -29.07 24.78
N ASP A 27 10.70 -29.40 25.61
CA ASP A 27 10.50 -29.70 27.03
C ASP A 27 10.20 -28.43 27.84
N LYS A 28 8.90 -28.11 27.98
CA LYS A 28 8.38 -26.99 28.81
C LYS A 28 8.79 -27.00 30.29
N ARG A 29 9.50 -28.05 30.73
CA ARG A 29 9.96 -28.26 32.12
C ARG A 29 11.34 -27.66 32.39
N LEU A 30 12.09 -27.28 31.35
CA LEU A 30 13.43 -26.71 31.47
C LEU A 30 13.38 -25.17 31.46
N PRO A 31 14.35 -24.50 32.12
CA PRO A 31 14.41 -23.03 32.12
C PRO A 31 14.56 -22.48 30.69
N PRO A 32 13.95 -21.31 30.40
CA PRO A 32 13.98 -20.74 29.06
C PRO A 32 15.42 -20.45 28.62
N ILE A 33 15.80 -21.03 27.49
CA ILE A 33 17.11 -20.81 26.87
C ILE A 33 17.24 -19.33 26.50
N PRO A 34 18.40 -18.69 26.71
CA PRO A 34 18.61 -17.29 26.32
C PRO A 34 18.40 -17.10 24.81
N LYS A 35 17.71 -16.01 24.46
CA LYS A 35 17.33 -15.67 23.07
C LYS A 35 18.53 -15.61 22.11
N SER A 36 19.73 -15.27 22.60
CA SER A 36 20.97 -15.25 21.80
C SER A 36 21.43 -16.65 21.37
N VAL A 37 21.33 -17.65 22.26
CA VAL A 37 21.69 -19.04 21.96
C VAL A 37 20.70 -19.66 20.98
N LEU A 38 19.42 -19.30 21.09
CA LEU A 38 18.41 -19.72 20.11
C LEU A 38 18.63 -19.09 18.73
N SER A 39 19.11 -17.85 18.67
CA SER A 39 19.50 -17.21 17.40
C SER A 39 20.66 -17.95 16.73
N ASN A 40 21.73 -18.24 17.49
CA ASN A 40 22.88 -18.98 16.95
C ASN A 40 22.50 -20.41 16.53
N TYR A 41 21.60 -21.05 17.29
CA TYR A 41 21.07 -22.37 16.91
C TYR A 41 20.25 -22.31 15.62
N PHE A 42 19.46 -21.25 15.42
CA PHE A 42 18.73 -21.03 14.17
C PHE A 42 19.70 -20.92 12.98
N ASP A 43 20.81 -20.19 13.15
CA ASP A 43 21.81 -20.03 12.08
C ASP A 43 22.47 -21.36 11.70
N VAL A 44 22.90 -22.15 12.69
CA VAL A 44 23.50 -23.49 12.47
C VAL A 44 22.51 -24.43 11.82
N LEU A 45 21.24 -24.36 12.23
CA LEU A 45 20.19 -25.20 11.66
C LEU A 45 19.88 -24.78 10.20
N LEU A 46 19.99 -23.49 9.88
CA LEU A 46 19.85 -22.99 8.52
C LEU A 46 21.02 -23.48 7.63
N ASP A 47 22.26 -23.44 8.13
CA ASP A 47 23.42 -24.03 7.45
C ASP A 47 23.24 -25.54 7.21
N TYR A 48 22.74 -26.24 8.23
CA TYR A 48 22.44 -27.66 8.10
C TYR A 48 21.36 -27.92 7.06
N TYR A 49 20.31 -27.10 7.00
CA TYR A 49 19.24 -27.23 6.00
C TYR A 49 19.78 -27.04 4.57
N GLU A 50 20.70 -26.11 4.36
CA GLU A 50 21.36 -25.92 3.05
C GLU A 50 22.27 -27.10 2.68
N SER A 51 22.90 -27.74 3.66
CA SER A 51 23.76 -28.92 3.45
C SER A 51 22.97 -30.22 3.18
N VAL A 52 21.76 -30.34 3.74
CA VAL A 52 20.91 -31.54 3.57
C VAL A 52 20.18 -31.44 2.24
N THR A 53 20.82 -31.98 1.20
CA THR A 53 20.27 -31.97 -0.16
C THR A 53 19.62 -33.28 -0.58
N SER A 54 19.54 -34.31 0.29
CA SER A 54 19.14 -35.67 -0.17
C SER A 54 17.82 -36.19 0.41
N ASN A 55 17.40 -35.74 1.59
CA ASN A 55 16.28 -36.36 2.33
C ASN A 55 15.04 -35.44 2.45
N LYS A 56 14.03 -35.65 1.60
CA LYS A 56 12.74 -34.92 1.60
C LYS A 56 12.03 -34.88 2.95
N ILE A 57 12.01 -36.02 3.67
CA ILE A 57 11.32 -36.14 4.96
C ILE A 57 12.01 -35.29 6.03
N LEU A 58 13.35 -35.32 6.04
CA LEU A 58 14.15 -34.54 6.99
C LEU A 58 14.00 -33.04 6.74
N LEU A 59 14.04 -32.61 5.48
CA LEU A 59 13.84 -31.22 5.08
C LEU A 59 12.49 -30.66 5.58
N ASN A 60 11.41 -31.45 5.46
CA ASN A 60 10.09 -31.05 5.93
C ASN A 60 10.01 -30.95 7.47
N GLN A 61 10.69 -31.84 8.19
CA GLN A 61 10.77 -31.76 9.66
C GLN A 61 11.59 -30.55 10.10
N ILE A 62 12.72 -30.32 9.45
CA ILE A 62 13.61 -29.19 9.71
C ILE A 62 12.89 -27.87 9.43
N GLY A 63 12.19 -27.73 8.31
CA GLY A 63 11.41 -26.54 7.98
C GLY A 63 10.33 -26.23 9.02
N LYS A 64 9.64 -27.25 9.54
CA LYS A 64 8.67 -27.09 10.64
C LYS A 64 9.35 -26.62 11.93
N ASN A 65 10.53 -27.16 12.24
CA ASN A 65 11.30 -26.78 13.42
C ASN A 65 11.77 -25.33 13.31
N LEU A 66 12.23 -24.89 12.15
CA LEU A 66 12.62 -23.50 11.89
C LEU A 66 11.43 -22.54 12.04
N LEU A 67 10.25 -22.92 11.55
CA LEU A 67 9.03 -22.14 11.73
C LEU A 67 8.66 -22.00 13.21
N HIS A 68 8.72 -23.10 13.97
CA HIS A 68 8.47 -23.06 15.41
C HIS A 68 9.50 -22.19 16.16
N LEU A 69 10.77 -22.25 15.77
CA LEU A 69 11.82 -21.39 16.35
C LEU A 69 11.59 -19.92 16.05
N LEU A 70 11.15 -19.57 14.85
CA LEU A 70 10.83 -18.18 14.49
C LEU A 70 9.65 -17.64 15.28
N GLN A 71 8.61 -18.45 15.52
CA GLN A 71 7.49 -18.05 16.37
C GLN A 71 7.93 -17.75 17.81
N LEU A 72 8.94 -18.48 18.32
CA LEU A 72 9.51 -18.27 19.65
C LEU A 72 10.48 -17.10 19.70
N VAL A 73 11.17 -16.81 18.58
CA VAL A 73 12.29 -15.88 18.50
C VAL A 73 12.09 -14.94 17.31
N ASN A 74 11.26 -13.91 17.50
CA ASN A 74 11.17 -12.79 16.57
C ASN A 74 12.30 -11.77 16.81
N ASN A 75 13.55 -12.20 16.65
CA ASN A 75 14.72 -11.33 16.81
C ASN A 75 15.12 -10.66 15.49
N GLU A 76 15.56 -9.39 15.56
CA GLU A 76 16.13 -8.67 14.41
C GLU A 76 17.39 -9.36 13.85
N GLN A 77 18.16 -10.05 14.70
CA GLN A 77 19.38 -10.78 14.33
C GLN A 77 19.12 -11.89 13.29
N ILE A 78 18.03 -12.64 13.43
CA ILE A 78 17.66 -13.69 12.47
C ILE A 78 17.32 -13.06 11.12
N LYS A 79 16.59 -11.93 11.12
CA LYS A 79 16.28 -11.20 9.89
C LYS A 79 17.55 -10.71 9.21
N THR A 80 18.50 -10.15 9.95
CA THR A 80 19.77 -9.68 9.38
C THR A 80 20.58 -10.82 8.79
N ASN A 81 20.59 -11.99 9.42
CA ASN A 81 21.31 -13.16 8.91
C ASN A 81 20.70 -13.69 7.61
N ILE A 82 19.37 -13.78 7.53
CA ILE A 82 18.68 -14.18 6.30
C ILE A 82 18.93 -13.15 5.18
N ILE A 83 18.90 -11.85 5.50
CA ILE A 83 19.22 -10.79 4.53
C ILE A 83 20.68 -10.89 4.07
N ASN A 84 21.62 -11.19 4.97
CA ASN A 84 23.03 -11.37 4.62
C ASN A 84 23.23 -12.59 3.70
N ARG A 85 22.52 -13.70 3.92
CA ARG A 85 22.53 -14.83 2.98
C ARG A 85 21.94 -14.49 1.62
N LEU A 86 20.82 -13.77 1.59
CA LEU A 86 20.24 -13.28 0.33
C LEU A 86 21.24 -12.40 -0.43
N LYS A 87 22.00 -11.55 0.28
CA LYS A 87 23.08 -10.75 -0.31
C LYS A 87 24.23 -11.62 -0.83
N GLN A 88 24.64 -12.66 -0.10
CA GLN A 88 25.67 -13.58 -0.57
C GLN A 88 25.22 -14.27 -1.86
N TYR A 89 24.00 -14.81 -1.91
CA TYR A 89 23.45 -15.39 -3.12
C TYR A 89 23.33 -14.39 -4.28
N HIS A 90 22.99 -13.14 -4.00
CA HIS A 90 23.01 -12.07 -5.00
C HIS A 90 24.41 -11.85 -5.58
N ILE A 91 25.44 -11.80 -4.72
CA ILE A 91 26.82 -11.57 -5.14
C ILE A 91 27.30 -12.74 -6.02
N THR A 92 27.07 -13.99 -5.58
CA THR A 92 27.44 -15.18 -6.36
C THR A 92 26.70 -15.22 -7.71
N LEU A 93 25.42 -14.84 -7.71
CA LEU A 93 24.63 -14.70 -8.94
C LEU A 93 25.23 -13.66 -9.87
N SER A 94 25.55 -12.46 -9.38
CA SER A 94 26.13 -11.39 -10.19
C SER A 94 27.50 -11.77 -10.76
N GLU A 95 28.37 -12.39 -9.97
CA GLU A 95 29.68 -12.86 -10.42
C GLU A 95 29.55 -13.92 -11.52
N GLN A 96 28.58 -14.84 -11.40
CA GLN A 96 28.35 -15.86 -12.42
C GLN A 96 27.76 -15.26 -13.71
N ILE A 97 26.91 -14.25 -13.60
CA ILE A 97 26.37 -13.49 -14.73
C ILE A 97 27.48 -12.73 -15.47
N GLU A 98 28.38 -12.06 -14.75
CA GLU A 98 29.50 -11.31 -15.34
C GLU A 98 30.50 -12.21 -16.07
N ASN A 99 30.69 -13.43 -15.58
CA ASN A 99 31.62 -14.39 -16.15
C ASN A 99 31.07 -15.13 -17.40
N ASP A 100 29.84 -14.85 -17.85
CA ASP A 100 29.12 -15.56 -18.92
C ASP A 100 29.14 -17.10 -18.76
N LYS A 101 29.43 -17.59 -17.56
CA LYS A 101 29.41 -19.01 -17.23
C LYS A 101 27.95 -19.39 -17.04
N PHE A 102 27.56 -20.49 -17.68
CA PHE A 102 26.29 -21.14 -17.52
C PHE A 102 25.81 -21.05 -16.07
N TYR A 103 24.77 -20.27 -15.82
CA TYR A 103 24.20 -20.20 -14.48
C TYR A 103 23.44 -21.50 -14.23
N GLN A 104 24.12 -22.44 -13.58
CA GLN A 104 23.50 -23.61 -13.00
C GLN A 104 23.03 -23.22 -11.61
N VAL A 105 21.72 -23.30 -11.39
CA VAL A 105 21.14 -22.91 -10.10
C VAL A 105 21.48 -23.98 -9.08
N ASP A 106 22.13 -23.58 -7.99
CA ASP A 106 22.41 -24.50 -6.90
C ASP A 106 21.12 -24.98 -6.22
N LEU A 107 21.09 -26.25 -5.88
CA LEU A 107 19.95 -26.86 -5.18
C LEU A 107 19.73 -26.22 -3.80
N SER A 108 20.81 -25.82 -3.12
CA SER A 108 20.77 -25.10 -1.85
C SER A 108 20.00 -23.77 -1.96
N PHE A 109 20.26 -22.99 -3.00
CA PHE A 109 19.56 -21.73 -3.28
C PHE A 109 18.05 -21.95 -3.48
N ILE A 110 17.69 -22.97 -4.27
CA ILE A 110 16.30 -23.35 -4.53
C ILE A 110 15.58 -23.75 -3.23
N LEU A 111 16.21 -24.60 -2.41
CA LEU A 111 15.68 -25.04 -1.12
C LEU A 111 15.52 -23.87 -0.15
N PHE A 112 16.48 -22.95 -0.14
CA PHE A 112 16.46 -21.75 0.69
C PHE A 112 15.29 -20.83 0.33
N LEU A 113 15.06 -20.56 -0.96
CA LEU A 113 13.90 -19.79 -1.40
C LEU A 113 12.58 -20.48 -1.07
N LYS A 114 12.50 -21.80 -1.22
CA LYS A 114 11.33 -22.58 -0.82
C LYS A 114 11.06 -22.47 0.69
N LEU A 115 12.11 -22.50 1.49
CA LEU A 115 12.02 -22.32 2.95
C LEU A 115 11.49 -20.92 3.28
N ILE A 116 11.99 -19.86 2.63
CA ILE A 116 11.50 -18.49 2.84
C ILE A 116 9.99 -18.39 2.58
N ALA A 117 9.49 -19.07 1.53
CA ALA A 117 8.07 -19.12 1.19
C ALA A 117 7.21 -19.77 2.28
N HIS A 118 7.78 -20.71 3.05
CA HIS A 118 7.11 -21.37 4.17
C HIS A 118 7.23 -20.59 5.48
N LEU A 119 8.32 -19.86 5.68
CA LEU A 119 8.56 -19.09 6.89
C LEU A 119 7.79 -17.76 6.92
N TYR A 120 7.71 -17.08 5.79
CA TYR A 120 7.19 -15.71 5.71
C TYR A 120 5.99 -15.61 4.77
N PRO A 121 5.07 -14.67 5.04
CA PRO A 121 3.94 -14.43 4.15
C PRO A 121 4.41 -13.90 2.78
N THR A 122 3.94 -14.54 1.71
CA THR A 122 4.21 -14.14 0.32
C THR A 122 3.13 -13.21 -0.26
N SER A 123 2.04 -12.97 0.48
CA SER A 123 0.90 -12.17 0.04
C SER A 123 1.07 -10.66 0.20
N ASP A 124 1.95 -10.23 1.10
CA ASP A 124 2.06 -8.83 1.55
C ASP A 124 2.68 -7.93 0.48
N PHE A 125 2.20 -6.69 0.37
CA PHE A 125 2.65 -5.71 -0.65
C PHE A 125 4.17 -5.52 -0.65
N SER A 126 4.75 -5.28 0.53
CA SER A 126 6.19 -5.14 0.73
C SER A 126 6.59 -5.81 2.03
N HIS A 127 7.60 -6.68 1.99
CA HIS A 127 8.12 -7.34 3.18
C HIS A 127 9.65 -7.48 3.07
N PRO A 128 10.41 -7.19 4.14
CA PRO A 128 11.86 -6.95 4.08
C PRO A 128 12.69 -8.16 3.64
N ILE A 129 12.13 -9.37 3.68
CA ILE A 129 12.83 -10.62 3.31
C ILE A 129 12.25 -11.23 2.05
N THR A 130 10.92 -11.24 1.90
CA THR A 130 10.26 -11.91 0.77
C THR A 130 10.33 -11.06 -0.49
N THR A 131 10.25 -9.73 -0.39
CA THR A 131 10.44 -8.85 -1.55
C THR A 131 11.84 -8.99 -2.18
N PRO A 132 12.96 -8.93 -1.44
CA PRO A 132 14.27 -9.18 -2.04
C PRO A 132 14.45 -10.63 -2.52
N ALA A 133 13.84 -11.60 -1.85
CA ALA A 133 13.92 -12.99 -2.27
C ALA A 133 13.17 -13.27 -3.59
N ILE A 134 11.99 -12.66 -3.82
CA ILE A 134 11.30 -12.79 -5.11
C ILE A 134 12.07 -12.07 -6.22
N THR A 135 12.70 -10.93 -5.95
CA THR A 135 13.51 -10.24 -6.97
C THR A 135 14.73 -11.07 -7.36
N LEU A 136 15.37 -11.76 -6.41
CA LEU A 136 16.46 -12.69 -6.71
C LEU A 136 15.99 -13.91 -7.50
N LEU A 137 14.82 -14.45 -7.17
CA LEU A 137 14.21 -15.56 -7.92
C LEU A 137 13.91 -15.15 -9.37
N VAL A 138 13.37 -13.95 -9.57
CA VAL A 138 13.09 -13.38 -10.90
C VAL A 138 14.39 -13.11 -11.68
N GLN A 139 15.43 -12.61 -11.01
CA GLN A 139 16.75 -12.45 -11.62
C GLN A 139 17.33 -13.79 -12.06
N ALA A 140 17.26 -14.84 -11.22
CA ALA A 140 17.70 -16.19 -11.57
C ALA A 140 16.94 -16.76 -12.78
N ILE A 141 15.62 -16.52 -12.87
CA ILE A 141 14.79 -16.91 -14.01
C ILE A 141 15.26 -16.23 -15.29
N ASN A 142 15.47 -14.91 -15.26
CA ASN A 142 15.92 -14.15 -16.44
C ASN A 142 17.27 -14.60 -17.01
N HIS A 143 18.18 -15.03 -16.14
CA HIS A 143 19.54 -15.43 -16.50
C HIS A 143 19.71 -16.94 -16.71
N SER A 144 18.65 -17.73 -16.52
CA SER A 144 18.70 -19.17 -16.76
C SER A 144 18.95 -19.48 -18.24
N SER A 145 20.02 -20.21 -18.51
CA SER A 145 20.41 -20.61 -19.87
C SER A 145 19.77 -21.95 -20.24
N LEU A 146 18.92 -21.97 -21.26
CA LEU A 146 18.21 -23.19 -21.70
C LEU A 146 19.04 -23.99 -22.72
N LYS A 147 20.25 -24.45 -22.33
CA LYS A 147 21.14 -25.22 -23.23
C LYS A 147 21.17 -26.73 -22.98
N SER A 148 20.67 -27.20 -21.84
CA SER A 148 20.60 -28.63 -21.48
C SER A 148 19.22 -28.99 -20.93
N LEU A 149 18.84 -30.28 -20.97
CA LEU A 149 17.59 -30.74 -20.34
C LEU A 149 17.58 -30.49 -18.84
N ASN A 150 18.74 -30.61 -18.18
CA ASN A 150 18.90 -30.29 -16.77
C ASN A 150 18.60 -28.82 -16.47
N SER A 151 19.09 -27.90 -17.30
CA SER A 151 18.80 -26.46 -17.16
C SER A 151 17.31 -26.15 -17.38
N CYS A 152 16.66 -26.82 -18.34
CA CYS A 152 15.21 -26.71 -18.55
C CYS A 152 14.42 -27.19 -17.32
N ARG A 153 14.81 -28.33 -16.74
CA ARG A 153 14.21 -28.86 -15.50
C ARG A 153 14.37 -27.89 -14.34
N GLN A 154 15.57 -27.32 -14.15
CA GLN A 154 15.82 -26.32 -13.09
C GLN A 154 14.96 -25.06 -13.30
N ALA A 155 14.87 -24.57 -14.53
CA ALA A 155 14.04 -23.42 -14.86
C ALA A 155 12.55 -23.66 -14.55
N LEU A 156 12.03 -24.86 -14.88
CA LEU A 156 10.67 -25.25 -14.52
C LEU A 156 10.44 -25.30 -13.02
N PHE A 157 11.43 -25.75 -12.25
CA PHE A 157 11.33 -25.74 -10.80
C PHE A 157 11.27 -24.31 -10.22
N LEU A 158 12.06 -23.38 -10.78
CA LEU A 158 11.97 -21.97 -10.40
C LEU A 158 10.60 -21.38 -10.74
N ILE A 159 10.02 -21.73 -11.89
CA ILE A 159 8.66 -21.36 -12.26
C ILE A 159 7.64 -21.89 -11.24
N ASP A 160 7.78 -23.14 -10.80
CA ASP A 160 6.87 -23.73 -9.81
C ASP A 160 6.97 -23.03 -8.44
N LEU A 161 8.18 -22.64 -8.03
CA LEU A 161 8.36 -21.81 -6.84
C LEU A 161 7.66 -20.46 -6.98
N VAL A 162 7.84 -19.77 -8.11
CA VAL A 162 7.15 -18.50 -8.35
C VAL A 162 5.63 -18.68 -8.33
N LYS A 163 5.12 -19.77 -8.93
CA LYS A 163 3.71 -20.13 -8.89
C LYS A 163 3.20 -20.26 -7.45
N GLN A 164 3.95 -20.93 -6.57
CA GLN A 164 3.59 -21.06 -5.16
C GLN A 164 3.50 -19.70 -4.46
N TRP A 165 4.38 -18.74 -4.81
CA TRP A 165 4.40 -17.41 -4.19
C TRP A 165 3.25 -16.53 -4.70
N ILE A 166 2.94 -16.62 -5.99
CA ILE A 166 1.93 -15.80 -6.67
C ILE A 166 0.52 -16.35 -6.47
N SER A 167 0.36 -17.65 -6.21
CA SER A 167 -0.95 -18.32 -6.14
C SER A 167 -1.99 -17.61 -5.27
N LYS A 168 -1.59 -16.92 -4.19
CA LYS A 168 -2.49 -16.12 -3.34
C LYS A 168 -2.56 -14.64 -3.73
N SER A 169 -1.47 -14.08 -4.26
CA SER A 169 -1.35 -12.63 -4.52
C SER A 169 -1.79 -12.22 -5.92
N HIS A 170 -1.90 -13.17 -6.87
CA HIS A 170 -2.23 -12.95 -8.27
C HIS A 170 -1.39 -11.85 -8.95
N ARG A 171 -0.16 -11.61 -8.45
CA ARG A 171 0.77 -10.64 -9.03
C ARG A 171 1.28 -11.11 -10.37
N TYR A 172 1.35 -10.18 -11.31
CA TYR A 172 1.91 -10.44 -12.63
C TYR A 172 3.45 -10.45 -12.61
N VAL A 173 4.06 -11.54 -13.07
CA VAL A 173 5.52 -11.66 -13.25
C VAL A 173 5.83 -11.94 -14.73
N PRO A 174 6.30 -10.94 -15.51
CA PRO A 174 6.52 -11.08 -16.94
C PRO A 174 7.66 -12.03 -17.29
N GLU A 175 8.69 -12.13 -16.46
CA GLU A 175 9.89 -12.95 -16.70
C GLU A 175 9.55 -14.44 -16.82
N VAL A 176 8.59 -14.89 -16.01
CA VAL A 176 8.07 -16.28 -16.05
C VAL A 176 7.38 -16.55 -17.38
N ILE A 177 6.59 -15.60 -17.88
CA ILE A 177 5.90 -15.71 -19.17
C ILE A 177 6.91 -15.77 -20.30
N VAL A 178 7.93 -14.90 -20.28
CA VAL A 178 9.02 -14.92 -21.26
C VAL A 178 9.76 -16.26 -21.22
N LEU A 179 10.02 -16.81 -20.03
CA LEU A 179 10.67 -18.12 -19.90
C LEU A 179 9.80 -19.26 -20.43
N LEU A 180 8.50 -19.26 -20.12
CA LEU A 180 7.55 -20.25 -20.64
C LEU A 180 7.47 -20.19 -22.18
N ILE A 181 7.44 -18.98 -22.75
CA ILE A 181 7.50 -18.79 -24.20
C ILE A 181 8.79 -19.39 -24.76
N LYS A 182 9.94 -19.13 -24.14
CA LYS A 182 11.24 -19.70 -24.55
C LYS A 182 11.26 -21.23 -24.48
N LEU A 183 10.73 -21.82 -23.41
CA LEU A 183 10.64 -23.29 -23.26
C LEU A 183 9.74 -23.93 -24.32
N ILE A 184 8.62 -23.29 -24.64
CA ILE A 184 7.70 -23.75 -25.68
C ILE A 184 8.33 -23.58 -27.07
N GLN A 185 9.06 -22.49 -27.30
CA GLN A 185 9.80 -22.26 -28.54
C GLN A 185 10.87 -23.33 -28.78
N LEU A 186 11.55 -23.83 -27.74
CA LEU A 186 12.50 -24.94 -27.84
C LEU A 186 11.85 -26.28 -28.27
N ALA A 187 10.53 -26.39 -28.13
CA ALA A 187 9.74 -27.53 -28.59
C ALA A 187 9.34 -27.42 -30.07
N CYS A 188 9.43 -26.22 -30.66
CA CYS A 188 9.03 -25.96 -32.05
C CYS A 188 10.20 -26.17 -33.03
N PRO A 189 9.98 -26.82 -34.19
CA PRO A 189 10.99 -26.91 -35.23
C PRO A 189 11.26 -25.55 -35.92
N ILE A 190 12.51 -25.36 -36.34
CA ILE A 190 13.12 -24.08 -36.78
C ILE A 190 12.36 -23.41 -37.93
N GLU A 191 11.74 -24.17 -38.83
CA GLU A 191 11.13 -23.69 -40.08
C GLU A 191 9.93 -22.75 -39.87
N LYS A 192 9.25 -22.79 -38.72
CA LYS A 192 8.09 -21.94 -38.40
C LYS A 192 8.41 -20.81 -37.40
N SER A 193 9.65 -20.70 -36.95
CA SER A 193 10.06 -19.83 -35.82
C SER A 193 10.32 -18.36 -36.18
N GLN A 194 10.30 -18.00 -37.47
CA GLN A 194 10.72 -16.68 -37.97
C GLN A 194 9.73 -15.53 -37.67
N TYR A 195 8.49 -15.83 -37.25
CA TYR A 195 7.42 -14.83 -37.12
C TYR A 195 7.12 -14.40 -35.67
N PHE A 196 7.88 -14.85 -34.67
CA PHE A 196 7.53 -14.60 -33.27
C PHE A 196 8.40 -13.55 -32.59
N ILE A 197 7.72 -12.71 -31.79
CA ILE A 197 8.26 -11.57 -31.05
C ILE A 197 9.46 -12.01 -30.22
N SER A 198 10.65 -11.50 -30.58
CA SER A 198 11.89 -11.72 -29.85
C SER A 198 11.88 -10.93 -28.55
N PHE A 199 11.37 -11.54 -27.46
CA PHE A 199 11.62 -11.04 -26.11
C PHE A 199 13.07 -11.36 -25.73
N SER A 200 13.96 -10.41 -26.01
CA SER A 200 15.38 -10.37 -25.62
C SER A 200 16.18 -11.66 -25.88
N SER A 201 16.88 -11.65 -27.01
CA SER A 201 17.83 -12.67 -27.46
C SER A 201 19.10 -12.68 -26.60
N LYS A 202 19.05 -13.33 -25.44
CA LYS A 202 20.24 -14.05 -24.93
C LYS A 202 20.11 -15.49 -25.39
N GLN A 203 20.81 -15.78 -26.48
CA GLN A 203 21.10 -17.05 -27.12
C GLN A 203 20.15 -18.20 -26.73
N ILE A 204 19.10 -18.38 -27.51
CA ILE A 204 18.47 -19.69 -27.65
C ILE A 204 19.57 -20.57 -28.22
N GLY A 205 20.23 -21.36 -27.36
CA GLY A 205 21.11 -22.43 -27.83
C GLY A 205 20.29 -23.45 -28.63
N ASN A 206 20.96 -24.23 -29.49
CA ASN A 206 20.40 -25.27 -30.37
C ASN A 206 18.88 -25.46 -30.24
N ASN A 207 18.14 -24.83 -31.16
CA ASN A 207 16.67 -24.66 -31.19
C ASN A 207 15.85 -25.98 -31.31
N GLN A 208 16.35 -27.12 -30.81
CA GLN A 208 15.77 -28.45 -31.02
C GLN A 208 15.84 -29.37 -29.80
N LEU A 209 16.26 -28.87 -28.63
CA LEU A 209 16.47 -29.69 -27.42
C LEU A 209 15.20 -30.44 -26.96
N LEU A 210 14.00 -29.89 -27.21
CA LEU A 210 12.73 -30.47 -26.76
C LEU A 210 11.87 -31.03 -27.90
N VAL A 211 12.40 -31.16 -29.12
CA VAL A 211 11.65 -31.73 -30.24
C VAL A 211 11.52 -33.25 -30.04
N LEU A 212 10.28 -33.74 -30.08
CA LEU A 212 9.97 -35.17 -29.92
C LEU A 212 10.04 -35.88 -31.28
N ASN A 213 10.98 -36.82 -31.41
CA ASN A 213 11.18 -37.55 -32.66
C ASN A 213 10.38 -38.86 -32.76
N LYS A 214 9.99 -39.45 -31.61
CA LYS A 214 9.26 -40.73 -31.52
C LYS A 214 7.88 -40.59 -30.85
N ASN A 215 6.97 -41.50 -31.19
CA ASN A 215 5.69 -41.69 -30.51
C ASN A 215 5.95 -42.50 -29.25
N ASN A 216 6.34 -41.84 -28.16
CA ASN A 216 6.39 -42.51 -26.87
C ASN A 216 5.06 -42.23 -26.19
N ASP A 217 4.26 -43.28 -26.00
CA ASP A 217 3.09 -43.23 -25.14
C ASP A 217 3.59 -43.01 -23.70
N LEU A 218 3.43 -41.79 -23.19
CA LEU A 218 3.75 -41.46 -21.80
C LEU A 218 2.77 -42.23 -20.90
N SER A 219 3.20 -43.42 -20.49
CA SER A 219 2.54 -44.15 -19.43
C SER A 219 2.80 -43.44 -18.10
N ASN A 220 1.78 -42.74 -17.62
CA ASN A 220 1.53 -42.39 -16.21
C ASN A 220 2.63 -41.61 -15.46
N SER A 221 2.41 -40.31 -15.35
CA SER A 221 2.59 -39.52 -14.11
C SER A 221 3.90 -39.72 -13.33
N THR A 222 5.06 -39.43 -13.94
CA THR A 222 6.28 -39.18 -13.17
C THR A 222 6.44 -37.68 -12.94
N GLN A 223 6.19 -37.23 -11.71
CA GLN A 223 6.50 -35.86 -11.31
C GLN A 223 8.02 -35.66 -11.41
N LEU A 224 8.47 -34.63 -12.13
CA LEU A 224 9.89 -34.26 -12.18
C LEU A 224 10.38 -33.98 -10.75
N THR A 225 11.31 -34.77 -10.24
CA THR A 225 11.91 -34.51 -8.93
C THR A 225 13.25 -33.79 -9.08
N ILE A 226 13.46 -32.79 -8.24
CA ILE A 226 14.72 -32.02 -8.17
C ILE A 226 15.91 -32.92 -7.80
N PHE A 227 15.63 -34.01 -7.07
CA PHE A 227 16.64 -34.88 -6.46
C PHE A 227 17.11 -36.01 -7.37
N ASP A 228 16.57 -36.12 -8.57
CA ASP A 228 17.10 -37.06 -9.56
C ASP A 228 18.41 -36.46 -10.09
N THR A 229 19.50 -36.75 -9.37
CA THR A 229 20.89 -36.34 -9.68
C THR A 229 21.48 -37.08 -10.86
N ASN A 230 20.73 -38.01 -11.45
CA ASN A 230 21.10 -38.57 -12.73
C ASN A 230 20.97 -37.45 -13.76
N ASP A 231 22.08 -37.12 -14.40
CA ASP A 231 22.05 -36.22 -15.55
C ASP A 231 21.02 -36.78 -16.53
N LEU A 232 20.00 -35.97 -16.83
CA LEU A 232 19.00 -36.36 -17.81
C LEU A 232 19.74 -36.50 -19.13
N ASP A 233 19.84 -37.71 -19.67
CA ASP A 233 20.44 -37.92 -20.97
C ASP A 233 19.69 -37.06 -21.99
N ASP A 234 20.42 -36.16 -22.66
CA ASP A 234 19.83 -35.23 -23.62
C ASP A 234 19.10 -35.95 -24.76
N ASN A 235 19.32 -37.26 -24.96
CA ASN A 235 18.76 -38.11 -26.00
C ASN A 235 17.48 -38.87 -25.60
N ASN A 236 17.03 -38.79 -24.35
CA ASN A 236 15.83 -39.51 -23.91
C ASN A 236 14.57 -38.71 -24.24
N ASP A 237 13.82 -39.18 -25.25
CA ASP A 237 12.55 -38.56 -25.67
C ASP A 237 11.49 -38.56 -24.55
N GLU A 238 11.55 -39.49 -23.59
CA GLU A 238 10.66 -39.52 -22.42
C GLU A 238 10.87 -38.32 -21.49
N HIS A 239 12.12 -37.95 -21.19
CA HIS A 239 12.43 -36.79 -20.35
C HIS A 239 12.04 -35.48 -21.04
N ARG A 240 12.25 -35.38 -22.36
CA ARG A 240 11.77 -34.24 -23.15
C ARG A 240 10.26 -34.10 -23.07
N ALA A 241 9.54 -35.20 -23.22
CA ALA A 241 8.08 -35.21 -23.16
C ALA A 241 7.55 -34.85 -21.76
N LEU A 242 8.20 -35.33 -20.69
CA LEU A 242 7.86 -34.95 -19.31
C LEU A 242 8.10 -33.46 -19.05
N ILE A 243 9.24 -32.92 -19.48
CA ILE A 243 9.54 -31.48 -19.40
C ILE A 243 8.45 -30.69 -20.12
N LEU A 244 8.08 -31.06 -21.34
CA LEU A 244 7.00 -30.40 -22.09
C LEU A 244 5.64 -30.51 -21.38
N GLN A 245 5.27 -31.69 -20.89
CA GLN A 245 4.02 -31.88 -20.16
C GLN A 245 3.97 -30.98 -18.92
N THR A 246 5.07 -30.88 -18.17
CA THR A 246 5.15 -29.98 -17.01
C THR A 246 5.10 -28.51 -17.42
N CYS A 247 5.77 -28.10 -18.50
CA CYS A 247 5.62 -26.75 -19.07
C CYS A 247 4.16 -26.42 -19.37
N LEU A 248 3.44 -27.32 -20.05
CA LEU A 248 2.04 -27.14 -20.41
C LEU A 248 1.14 -27.07 -19.17
N ASN A 249 1.38 -27.93 -18.18
CA ASN A 249 0.66 -27.87 -16.90
C ASN A 249 0.89 -26.52 -16.19
N HIS A 250 2.14 -26.05 -16.11
CA HIS A 250 2.44 -24.74 -15.54
C HIS A 250 1.74 -23.61 -16.31
N LEU A 251 1.75 -23.66 -17.64
CA LEU A 251 1.01 -22.70 -18.47
C LEU A 251 -0.49 -22.72 -18.13
N THR A 252 -1.12 -23.89 -18.02
CA THR A 252 -2.54 -23.97 -17.63
C THR A 252 -2.80 -23.33 -16.26
N ASP A 253 -1.89 -23.53 -15.31
CA ASP A 253 -1.99 -22.93 -13.97
C ASP A 253 -1.86 -21.40 -14.04
N PHE A 254 -0.89 -20.88 -14.79
CA PHE A 254 -0.71 -19.43 -14.94
C PHE A 254 -1.87 -18.76 -15.68
N LEU A 255 -2.45 -19.40 -16.70
CA LEU A 255 -3.66 -18.90 -17.36
C LEU A 255 -4.84 -18.80 -16.37
N LYS A 256 -4.99 -19.76 -15.46
CA LYS A 256 -6.01 -19.71 -14.40
C LYS A 256 -5.74 -18.60 -13.39
N ILE A 257 -4.49 -18.44 -12.94
CA ILE A 257 -4.10 -17.40 -11.98
C ILE A 257 -4.32 -16.00 -12.56
N TYR A 258 -4.01 -15.80 -13.84
CA TYR A 258 -4.05 -14.51 -14.53
C TYR A 258 -5.39 -14.20 -15.22
N GLN A 259 -6.42 -15.03 -15.04
CA GLN A 259 -7.75 -14.80 -15.59
C GLN A 259 -8.37 -13.45 -15.17
N SER A 260 -7.96 -12.91 -14.01
CA SER A 260 -8.42 -11.62 -13.50
C SER A 260 -7.75 -10.40 -14.14
N LEU A 261 -6.66 -10.58 -14.89
CA LEU A 261 -5.92 -9.47 -15.50
C LEU A 261 -6.62 -8.95 -16.76
N SER A 262 -6.67 -7.63 -16.91
CA SER A 262 -7.26 -6.99 -18.10
C SER A 262 -6.46 -7.24 -19.39
N ALA A 263 -5.15 -7.48 -19.28
CA ALA A 263 -4.23 -7.70 -20.40
C ALA A 263 -4.01 -9.19 -20.74
N ILE A 264 -4.87 -10.09 -20.25
CA ILE A 264 -4.69 -11.54 -20.43
C ILE A 264 -4.75 -11.97 -21.90
N VAL A 265 -5.50 -11.25 -22.74
CA VAL A 265 -5.62 -11.56 -24.17
C VAL A 265 -4.28 -11.39 -24.88
N GLU A 266 -3.58 -10.29 -24.61
CA GLU A 266 -2.27 -9.98 -25.17
C GLU A 266 -1.18 -10.94 -24.66
N ILE A 267 -1.30 -11.37 -23.40
CA ILE A 267 -0.38 -12.34 -22.80
C ILE A 267 -0.59 -13.74 -23.40
N ALA A 268 -1.85 -14.13 -23.66
CA ALA A 268 -2.20 -15.48 -24.13
C ALA A 268 -1.99 -15.68 -25.64
N GLU A 269 -2.06 -14.61 -26.44
CA GLU A 269 -1.89 -14.64 -27.90
C GLU A 269 -0.64 -15.38 -28.40
N PRO A 270 0.59 -15.08 -27.92
CA PRO A 270 1.79 -15.78 -28.39
C PRO A 270 1.74 -17.28 -28.08
N PHE A 271 1.17 -17.68 -26.94
CA PHE A 271 1.06 -19.10 -26.59
C PHE A 271 0.16 -19.85 -27.56
N LYS A 272 -0.97 -19.27 -27.97
CA LYS A 272 -1.90 -19.90 -28.92
C LYS A 272 -1.22 -20.27 -30.23
N SER A 273 -0.45 -19.34 -30.81
CA SER A 273 0.26 -19.58 -32.06
C SER A 273 1.32 -20.68 -31.91
N PHE A 274 2.08 -20.70 -30.82
CA PHE A 274 3.06 -21.75 -30.58
C PHE A 274 2.39 -23.12 -30.39
N LEU A 275 1.30 -23.20 -29.62
CA LEU A 275 0.58 -24.44 -29.37
C LEU A 275 -0.02 -25.05 -30.64
N ILE A 276 -0.51 -24.23 -31.58
CA ILE A 276 -0.97 -24.69 -32.90
C ILE A 276 0.21 -25.28 -33.68
N THR A 277 1.36 -24.60 -33.69
CA THR A 277 2.55 -25.14 -34.40
C THR A 277 3.05 -26.44 -33.79
N ILE A 278 2.99 -26.59 -32.46
CA ILE A 278 3.33 -27.84 -31.76
C ILE A 278 2.29 -28.92 -32.07
N ALA A 279 1.01 -28.56 -32.17
CA ALA A 279 -0.05 -29.48 -32.54
C ALA A 279 0.13 -30.06 -33.96
N ASP A 280 0.69 -29.28 -34.88
CA ASP A 280 0.97 -29.73 -36.25
C ASP A 280 2.23 -30.61 -36.35
N THR A 281 3.18 -30.47 -35.41
CA THR A 281 4.55 -31.01 -35.54
C THR A 281 4.82 -32.18 -34.62
N SER A 282 4.22 -32.20 -33.44
CA SER A 282 4.41 -33.27 -32.46
C SER A 282 3.57 -34.50 -32.82
N LYS A 283 4.14 -35.67 -32.61
CA LYS A 283 3.50 -36.96 -32.94
C LYS A 283 2.92 -37.69 -31.71
N CYS A 284 3.05 -37.11 -30.51
CA CYS A 284 2.60 -37.70 -29.24
C CYS A 284 1.13 -37.34 -28.93
N SER A 285 0.25 -38.32 -28.85
CA SER A 285 -1.20 -38.16 -28.67
C SER A 285 -1.59 -37.36 -27.42
N HIS A 286 -0.95 -37.62 -26.27
CA HIS A 286 -1.26 -36.98 -24.99
C HIS A 286 -0.87 -35.49 -24.95
N ILE A 287 0.27 -35.13 -25.54
CA ILE A 287 0.70 -33.72 -25.59
C ILE A 287 -0.21 -32.94 -26.55
N LEU A 288 -0.64 -33.56 -27.65
CA LEU A 288 -1.60 -32.99 -28.59
C LEU A 288 -2.96 -32.70 -27.93
N SER A 289 -3.49 -33.61 -27.10
CA SER A 289 -4.75 -33.36 -26.40
C SER A 289 -4.62 -32.21 -25.41
N GLN A 290 -3.54 -32.16 -24.62
CA GLN A 290 -3.27 -31.05 -23.70
C GLN A 290 -3.12 -29.71 -24.42
N CYS A 291 -2.40 -29.67 -25.56
CA CYS A 291 -2.27 -28.46 -26.37
C CYS A 291 -3.64 -27.98 -26.87
N ARG A 292 -4.50 -28.90 -27.34
CA ARG A 292 -5.85 -28.56 -27.80
C ARG A 292 -6.73 -28.03 -26.67
N GLU A 293 -6.67 -28.65 -25.49
CA GLU A 293 -7.37 -28.17 -24.28
C GLU A 293 -6.91 -26.76 -23.88
N ILE A 294 -5.61 -26.48 -23.94
CA ILE A 294 -5.09 -25.15 -23.62
C ILE A 294 -5.56 -24.12 -24.65
N VAL A 295 -5.57 -24.47 -25.94
CA VAL A 295 -6.06 -23.57 -26.99
C VAL A 295 -7.55 -23.25 -26.78
N THR A 296 -8.39 -24.24 -26.47
CA THR A 296 -9.81 -23.97 -26.17
C THR A 296 -9.97 -23.11 -24.92
N LEU A 297 -9.16 -23.33 -23.87
CA LEU A 297 -9.14 -22.46 -22.70
C LEU A 297 -8.78 -21.02 -23.07
N ILE A 298 -7.75 -20.80 -23.90
CA ILE A 298 -7.37 -19.46 -24.36
C ILE A 298 -8.52 -18.80 -25.13
N ASP A 299 -9.22 -19.53 -26.01
CA ASP A 299 -10.38 -19.00 -26.74
C ASP A 299 -11.54 -18.61 -25.83
N THR A 300 -11.81 -19.41 -24.78
CA THR A 300 -12.82 -19.05 -23.77
C THR A 300 -12.42 -17.80 -22.95
N ILE A 301 -11.14 -17.67 -22.61
CA ILE A 301 -10.62 -16.48 -21.92
C ILE A 301 -10.72 -15.26 -22.83
N GLN A 302 -10.38 -15.40 -24.11
CA GLN A 302 -10.44 -14.32 -25.08
C GLN A 302 -11.88 -13.81 -25.27
N THR A 303 -12.84 -14.72 -25.46
CA THR A 303 -14.26 -14.35 -25.62
C THR A 303 -14.82 -13.67 -24.36
N THR A 304 -14.56 -14.21 -23.18
CA THR A 304 -15.01 -13.62 -21.89
C THR A 304 -14.34 -12.29 -21.58
N CYS A 305 -13.08 -12.10 -21.98
CA CYS A 305 -12.39 -10.84 -21.79
C CYS A 305 -12.89 -9.78 -22.77
N LEU A 306 -13.07 -10.12 -24.06
CA LEU A 306 -13.57 -9.18 -25.06
C LEU A 306 -14.97 -8.65 -24.73
N THR A 307 -15.84 -9.46 -24.12
CA THR A 307 -17.18 -9.00 -23.69
C THR A 307 -17.11 -8.06 -22.49
N ASN A 308 -16.17 -8.27 -21.57
CA ASN A 308 -16.05 -7.51 -20.32
C ASN A 308 -15.08 -6.31 -20.41
N ARG A 309 -14.25 -6.25 -21.45
CA ARG A 309 -13.19 -5.26 -21.60
C ARG A 309 -13.77 -3.87 -21.79
N LYS A 310 -13.44 -2.97 -20.86
CA LYS A 310 -13.73 -1.55 -20.95
C LYS A 310 -12.48 -0.81 -21.41
N HIS A 311 -12.66 0.32 -22.09
CA HIS A 311 -11.54 1.22 -22.38
C HIS A 311 -10.97 1.78 -21.06
N LEU A 312 -9.68 2.11 -21.05
CA LEU A 312 -9.08 2.78 -19.90
C LEU A 312 -9.74 4.16 -19.74
N GLU A 313 -10.29 4.41 -18.56
CA GLU A 313 -10.81 5.72 -18.18
C GLU A 313 -9.75 6.45 -17.35
N GLN A 314 -9.54 7.73 -17.63
CA GLN A 314 -8.76 8.56 -16.73
C GLN A 314 -9.46 8.60 -15.37
N GLY A 315 -8.69 8.38 -14.29
CA GLY A 315 -9.22 8.40 -12.93
C GLY A 315 -9.98 9.70 -12.68
N LYS A 316 -11.29 9.59 -12.43
CA LYS A 316 -12.13 10.76 -12.12
C LYS A 316 -11.68 11.28 -10.76
N GLU A 317 -11.06 12.47 -10.73
CA GLU A 317 -10.77 13.13 -9.48
C GLU A 317 -12.08 13.34 -8.72
N GLN A 318 -12.14 12.81 -7.49
CA GLN A 318 -13.29 13.08 -6.64
C GLN A 318 -13.32 14.59 -6.37
N ALA A 319 -14.46 15.22 -6.64
CA ALA A 319 -14.64 16.64 -6.39
C ALA A 319 -14.31 16.93 -4.91
N LYS A 320 -13.26 17.70 -4.66
CA LYS A 320 -12.84 18.06 -3.31
C LYS A 320 -14.01 18.77 -2.62
N MET A 321 -14.39 18.30 -1.44
CA MET A 321 -15.42 18.97 -0.65
C MET A 321 -15.02 20.43 -0.39
N LEU A 322 -16.00 21.34 -0.43
CA LEU A 322 -15.78 22.72 -0.01
C LEU A 322 -15.29 22.72 1.44
N LYS A 323 -14.34 23.61 1.76
CA LYS A 323 -13.88 23.78 3.13
C LYS A 323 -15.06 24.25 3.98
N LEU A 324 -15.47 23.43 4.94
CA LEU A 324 -16.47 23.81 5.93
C LEU A 324 -15.76 24.66 6.99
N PHE A 325 -16.18 25.92 7.11
CA PHE A 325 -15.73 26.79 8.18
C PHE A 325 -16.67 26.69 9.38
N GLU A 326 -16.10 26.57 10.57
CA GLU A 326 -16.88 26.62 11.79
C GLU A 326 -17.43 28.05 11.99
N PRO A 327 -18.75 28.20 12.18
CA PRO A 327 -19.33 29.50 12.45
C PRO A 327 -18.82 30.03 13.79
N ARG A 328 -18.43 31.30 13.81
CA ARG A 328 -17.89 31.95 15.01
C ARG A 328 -19.02 32.49 15.89
N PHE A 329 -19.64 31.63 16.69
CA PHE A 329 -20.65 32.01 17.69
C PHE A 329 -20.15 31.73 19.13
N GLY A 330 -20.75 32.41 20.12
CA GLY A 330 -20.53 32.08 21.54
C GLY A 330 -21.58 31.07 22.02
N PRO A 331 -21.32 30.31 23.10
CA PRO A 331 -22.26 29.30 23.60
C PRO A 331 -23.61 29.91 24.06
N VAL A 332 -23.61 31.20 24.43
CA VAL A 332 -24.80 31.93 24.86
C VAL A 332 -25.00 33.15 23.98
N TYR A 333 -26.20 33.29 23.40
CA TYR A 333 -26.60 34.44 22.61
C TYR A 333 -27.43 35.40 23.46
N GLU A 334 -26.83 36.51 23.90
CA GLU A 334 -27.49 37.50 24.77
C GLU A 334 -28.22 38.61 23.98
N GLY A 335 -28.32 38.50 22.64
CA GLY A 335 -28.89 39.52 21.76
C GLY A 335 -28.10 40.84 21.69
N LYS A 336 -27.03 40.97 22.49
CA LYS A 336 -26.08 42.08 22.46
C LYS A 336 -24.78 41.61 21.81
N LYS A 337 -24.17 42.48 20.99
CA LYS A 337 -22.83 42.23 20.45
C LYS A 337 -21.83 42.31 21.60
N ASN A 338 -21.49 41.16 22.18
CA ASN A 338 -20.35 41.03 23.08
C ASN A 338 -19.08 41.11 22.24
N ASN A 339 -18.64 42.33 21.97
CA ASN A 339 -17.33 42.54 21.37
C ASN A 339 -16.30 42.00 22.37
N ARG A 340 -15.52 40.99 21.96
CA ARG A 340 -14.36 40.48 22.72
C ARG A 340 -13.22 41.51 22.68
N LEU A 341 -13.51 42.72 23.14
CA LEU A 341 -12.54 43.78 23.30
C LEU A 341 -11.71 43.49 24.56
N PRO A 342 -10.43 43.90 24.58
CA PRO A 342 -9.64 43.89 25.80
C PRO A 342 -10.41 44.60 26.92
N LYS A 343 -10.34 44.05 28.14
CA LYS A 343 -11.10 44.51 29.31
C LYS A 343 -10.96 46.02 29.54
N GLU A 344 -9.73 46.53 29.50
CA GLU A 344 -9.43 47.95 29.68
C GLU A 344 -10.13 48.85 28.64
N TYR A 345 -10.17 48.40 27.38
CA TYR A 345 -10.81 49.16 26.31
C TYR A 345 -12.34 49.17 26.45
N ALA A 346 -12.92 48.04 26.85
CA ALA A 346 -14.35 47.94 27.15
C ALA A 346 -14.76 48.86 28.31
N GLU A 347 -13.95 48.90 29.38
CA GLU A 347 -14.16 49.79 30.53
C GLU A 347 -14.10 51.27 30.13
N ARG A 348 -13.11 51.67 29.33
CA ARG A 348 -13.01 53.04 28.81
C ARG A 348 -14.24 53.45 27.99
N LEU A 349 -14.72 52.58 27.11
CA LEU A 349 -15.93 52.85 26.32
C LEU A 349 -17.16 52.97 27.21
N HIS A 350 -17.31 52.09 28.20
CA HIS A 350 -18.42 52.11 29.14
C HIS A 350 -18.43 53.42 29.96
N ILE A 351 -17.28 53.84 30.50
CA ILE A 351 -17.14 55.10 31.22
C ILE A 351 -17.48 56.29 30.31
N ARG A 352 -16.99 56.29 29.07
CA ARG A 352 -17.29 57.36 28.10
C ARG A 352 -18.77 57.45 27.77
N GLN A 353 -19.46 56.31 27.67
CA GLN A 353 -20.91 56.28 27.45
C GLN A 353 -21.68 56.82 28.66
N LYS A 354 -21.29 56.44 29.88
CA LYS A 354 -21.88 56.97 31.12
C LYS A 354 -21.71 58.49 31.20
N TYR A 355 -20.49 58.98 31.02
CA TYR A 355 -20.18 60.41 31.01
C TYR A 355 -21.05 61.18 30.00
N LYS A 356 -21.17 60.68 28.76
CA LYS A 356 -22.03 61.33 27.75
C LYS A 356 -23.51 61.33 28.11
N ARG A 357 -24.01 60.28 28.78
CA ARG A 357 -25.41 60.21 29.22
C ARG A 357 -25.67 61.18 30.37
N GLU A 358 -24.81 61.19 31.37
CA GLU A 358 -24.89 62.08 32.52
C GLU A 358 -24.79 63.55 32.10
N LEU A 359 -23.82 63.89 31.24
CA LEU A 359 -23.69 65.23 30.68
C LEU A 359 -24.95 65.66 29.95
N LYS A 360 -25.50 64.81 29.06
CA LYS A 360 -26.76 65.11 28.35
C LYS A 360 -27.94 65.27 29.29
N SER A 361 -28.00 64.51 30.38
CA SER A 361 -29.07 64.64 31.37
C SER A 361 -28.94 65.94 32.14
N ALA A 362 -27.73 66.28 32.61
CA ALA A 362 -27.45 67.49 33.36
C ALA A 362 -27.68 68.75 32.52
N THR A 363 -27.29 68.75 31.24
CA THR A 363 -27.57 69.90 30.37
C THR A 363 -29.05 70.07 30.12
N ARG A 364 -29.81 68.97 29.99
CA ARG A 364 -31.27 69.04 29.85
C ARG A 364 -31.93 69.60 31.10
N THR A 365 -31.51 69.20 32.30
CA THR A 365 -32.06 69.76 33.55
C THR A 365 -31.76 71.24 33.67
N LEU A 366 -30.51 71.66 33.40
CA LEU A 366 -30.14 73.08 33.43
C LEU A 366 -30.96 73.93 32.44
N VAL A 367 -31.24 73.41 31.24
CA VAL A 367 -32.09 74.12 30.28
C VAL A 367 -33.53 74.24 30.78
N LEU A 368 -34.07 73.18 31.39
CA LEU A 368 -35.42 73.20 31.97
C LEU A 368 -35.51 74.15 33.17
N ASP A 369 -34.49 74.17 34.03
CA ASP A 369 -34.41 75.08 35.19
C ASP A 369 -34.34 76.53 34.73
N ASN A 370 -33.51 76.82 33.71
CA ASN A 370 -33.44 78.16 33.13
C ASN A 370 -34.78 78.59 32.51
N GLN A 371 -35.49 77.68 31.83
CA GLN A 371 -36.83 77.96 31.31
C GLN A 371 -37.84 78.20 32.43
N PHE A 372 -37.72 77.47 33.54
CA PHE A 372 -38.57 77.66 34.71
C PHE A 372 -38.34 79.02 35.36
N ILE A 373 -37.07 79.38 35.63
CA ILE A 373 -36.68 80.69 36.18
C ILE A 373 -37.19 81.82 35.28
N ALA A 374 -36.97 81.73 33.98
CA ALA A 374 -37.43 82.76 33.03
C ALA A 374 -38.95 82.94 33.04
N ARG A 375 -39.72 81.85 33.19
CA ARG A 375 -41.20 81.92 33.32
C ARG A 375 -41.61 82.58 34.63
N GLU A 376 -40.95 82.26 35.74
CA GLU A 376 -41.23 82.90 37.04
C GLU A 376 -40.89 84.39 37.01
N GLU A 377 -39.73 84.77 36.49
CA GLU A 377 -39.32 86.17 36.36
C GLU A 377 -40.30 86.96 35.50
N LEU A 378 -40.72 86.41 34.35
CA LEU A 378 -41.72 87.04 33.48
C LEU A 378 -43.05 87.22 34.23
N LYS A 379 -43.51 86.20 34.94
CA LYS A 379 -44.73 86.28 35.75
C LYS A 379 -44.64 87.39 36.81
N GLN A 380 -43.52 87.48 37.52
CA GLN A 380 -43.28 88.55 38.50
C GLN A 380 -43.25 89.94 37.84
N GLN A 381 -42.64 90.08 36.65
CA GLN A 381 -42.64 91.33 35.90
C GLN A 381 -44.06 91.73 35.47
N MET A 382 -44.84 90.80 34.92
CA MET A 382 -46.23 91.05 34.54
C MET A 382 -47.09 91.49 35.72
N GLU A 383 -46.90 90.87 36.89
CA GLU A 383 -47.58 91.28 38.12
C GLU A 383 -47.20 92.70 38.56
N LYS A 384 -45.89 93.03 38.54
CA LYS A 384 -45.40 94.39 38.84
C LYS A 384 -45.94 95.43 37.85
N ASP A 385 -45.95 95.12 36.55
CA ASP A 385 -46.47 96.00 35.51
C ASP A 385 -47.98 96.18 35.61
N ALA A 386 -48.73 95.12 35.91
CA ALA A 386 -50.16 95.20 36.15
C ALA A 386 -50.48 96.08 37.37
N GLN A 387 -49.72 95.93 38.47
CA GLN A 387 -49.83 96.81 39.64
C GLN A 387 -49.50 98.26 39.28
N ARG A 388 -48.42 98.50 38.53
CA ARG A 388 -48.03 99.84 38.07
C ARG A 388 -49.11 100.47 37.19
N LYS A 389 -49.65 99.73 36.21
CA LYS A 389 -50.73 100.18 35.32
C LYS A 389 -52.00 100.53 36.11
N ARG A 390 -52.38 99.72 37.10
CA ARG A 390 -53.50 100.03 38.01
C ARG A 390 -53.25 101.35 38.73
N LYS A 391 -52.11 101.50 39.41
CA LYS A 391 -51.74 102.74 40.11
C LYS A 391 -51.76 103.97 39.19
N VAL A 392 -51.19 103.85 37.98
CA VAL A 392 -51.18 104.95 37.00
C VAL A 392 -52.60 105.30 36.53
N LYS A 393 -53.46 104.29 36.29
CA LYS A 393 -54.86 104.51 35.92
C LYS A 393 -55.63 105.22 37.04
N ASP A 394 -55.41 104.82 38.29
CA ASP A 394 -56.03 105.46 39.45
C ASP A 394 -55.61 106.92 39.56
N ILE A 395 -54.31 107.22 39.39
CA ILE A 395 -53.78 108.60 39.35
C ILE A 395 -54.41 109.41 38.22
N HIS A 396 -54.50 108.85 37.00
CA HIS A 396 -55.15 109.54 35.87
C HIS A 396 -56.64 109.78 36.09
N ALA A 397 -57.35 108.84 36.72
CA ALA A 397 -58.75 109.01 37.08
C ALA A 397 -58.92 110.16 38.09
N GLN A 398 -58.04 110.23 39.11
CA GLN A 398 -58.02 111.34 40.06
C GLN A 398 -57.75 112.69 39.37
N LEU A 399 -56.76 112.76 38.45
CA LEU A 399 -56.48 113.96 37.67
C LEU A 399 -57.68 114.37 36.79
N SER A 400 -58.35 113.41 36.15
CA SER A 400 -59.53 113.67 35.33
C SER A 400 -60.71 114.20 36.16
N MET A 401 -60.91 113.68 37.37
CA MET A 401 -61.88 114.24 38.31
C MET A 401 -61.54 115.69 38.67
N GLN A 402 -60.28 115.99 38.99
CA GLN A 402 -59.81 117.36 39.27
C GLN A 402 -60.07 118.31 38.09
N GLU A 403 -59.80 117.88 36.85
CA GLU A 403 -60.09 118.70 35.66
C GLU A 403 -61.60 118.95 35.48
N GLY A 404 -62.42 117.93 35.74
CA GLY A 404 -63.88 118.04 35.73
C GLY A 404 -64.39 119.04 36.77
N GLU A 405 -63.85 119.01 37.99
CA GLU A 405 -64.12 120.01 39.03
C GLU A 405 -63.68 121.41 38.61
N TYR A 406 -62.50 121.54 38.00
CA TYR A 406 -61.99 122.82 37.48
C TYR A 406 -62.88 123.41 36.37
N ARG A 407 -63.36 122.59 35.42
CA ARG A 407 -64.31 123.04 34.38
C ARG A 407 -65.66 123.47 34.95
N LYS A 408 -66.15 122.81 36.01
CA LYS A 408 -67.35 123.25 36.75
C LYS A 408 -67.12 124.63 37.37
N LEU A 409 -65.98 124.83 38.02
CA LEU A 409 -65.57 126.14 38.59
C LEU A 409 -65.51 127.24 37.53
N GLN A 410 -65.07 126.94 36.30
CA GLN A 410 -65.04 127.91 35.21
C GLN A 410 -66.44 128.31 34.72
N LYS A 411 -67.42 127.39 34.69
CA LYS A 411 -68.79 127.67 34.22
C LYS A 411 -69.63 128.48 35.23
N THR A 412 -69.24 128.45 36.50
CA THR A 412 -69.91 129.21 37.57
C THR A 412 -69.37 130.64 37.71
N LYS A 413 -68.29 130.99 37.00
CA LYS A 413 -67.80 132.36 36.84
C LYS A 413 -68.33 132.92 35.54
#